data_AF-A0AAI9RBP0-F1
#
_entry.id   AF-A0AAI9RBP0-F1
#
_cell.length_a   1.000
_cell.length_b   1.000
_cell.length_c   1.000
_cell.angle_alpha   90.00
_cell.angle_beta   90.00
_cell.angle_gamma   90.00
#
_symmetry.space_group_name_H-M   'P 1'
#
loop_
_entity.id
_entity.type
_entity.pdbx_description
1 polymer ?
#
loop_
_entity_poly.entity_id
_entity_poly.type
_entity_poly.pdbx_seq_one_letter_code
_entity_poly.pdbx_strand_id
1 'polypeptide(L)'
;MPLANYYMNLPFDLSGSIAKNRFRNEILWGLKKMFDLYKEDIEFTVVFDYSCDIEVHKENCFEFYQVKTQNDNGTYTVNKLTKKNKSGDSVIGKLYKLKYNPSGDECEETKVALVSNVPLNDGKKVHNNFEMVELNKIDQKAIVLIKKCIKDELNLKKDISLENADFIKTGMDLVNPEKTLIGETVLFFEEKFNCEPKKVNTLYRLLQSEVFNKASFELQLTNYDEVLKKKGINKEFLDEVLNKYIENTDTAVDEVRRFIGKQFENNFKARLKLNTALMQVSSSLRSNKQLKNIEGQIVEYIQDQIDILPESDIEIVEHISEKMYYLKTPEISKEELQVLILLVLKRLEEGVYE
;
A
#
# COMPACT_ATOMS: atom_id res chain seq x y z
N MET A 1 24.41 10.64 10.20
CA MET A 1 23.77 10.32 11.51
C MET A 1 22.69 9.29 11.25
N PRO A 2 22.45 8.29 12.11
CA PRO A 2 21.39 7.30 11.88
C PRO A 2 20.01 7.98 11.83
N LEU A 3 19.19 7.64 10.83
CA LEU A 3 17.81 8.17 10.65
C LEU A 3 16.94 8.00 11.91
N ALA A 4 17.11 6.89 12.63
CA ALA A 4 16.43 6.66 13.90
C ALA A 4 16.72 7.75 14.95
N ASN A 5 17.97 8.22 15.05
CA ASN A 5 18.32 9.28 16.00
C ASN A 5 17.74 10.63 15.57
N TYR A 6 17.70 10.93 14.27
CA TYR A 6 17.00 12.10 13.76
C TYR A 6 15.53 12.07 14.17
N TYR A 7 14.85 10.96 13.88
CA TYR A 7 13.43 10.80 14.08
C TYR A 7 13.01 10.90 15.55
N MET A 8 13.72 10.21 16.45
CA MET A 8 13.35 10.18 17.87
C MET A 8 13.50 11.52 18.60
N ASN A 9 14.13 12.52 17.96
CA ASN A 9 14.25 13.88 18.48
C ASN A 9 13.26 14.85 17.84
N LEU A 10 12.42 14.40 16.90
CA LEU A 10 11.32 15.19 16.37
C LEU A 10 10.25 15.41 17.45
N PRO A 11 9.49 16.51 17.38
CA PRO A 11 8.30 16.65 18.19
C PRO A 11 7.30 15.55 17.85
N PHE A 12 6.64 15.01 18.86
CA PHE A 12 5.49 14.12 18.71
C PHE A 12 4.20 14.87 19.07
N ASP A 13 3.10 14.54 18.42
CA ASP A 13 1.77 15.14 18.59
C ASP A 13 0.80 14.10 19.16
N LEU A 14 0.62 14.11 20.49
CA LEU A 14 -0.37 13.26 21.16
C LEU A 14 -1.79 13.86 21.15
N SER A 15 -2.00 15.00 20.48
CA SER A 15 -3.29 15.69 20.44
C SER A 15 -4.16 15.29 19.25
N GLY A 16 -3.68 14.40 18.38
CA GLY A 16 -4.36 13.90 17.18
C GLY A 16 -5.65 13.12 17.46
N SER A 17 -5.79 12.53 18.65
CA SER A 17 -7.04 11.91 19.05
C SER A 17 -8.08 12.98 19.45
N ILE A 18 -8.96 13.31 18.50
CA ILE A 18 -10.43 13.46 18.65
C ILE A 18 -10.99 14.37 17.54
N ALA A 19 -11.43 13.70 16.46
CA ALA A 19 -12.77 13.82 15.88
C ALA A 19 -12.97 12.63 14.93
N LYS A 20 -13.92 11.73 15.22
CA LYS A 20 -14.15 10.47 14.48
C LYS A 20 -14.19 10.62 12.95
N ASN A 21 -14.58 11.78 12.42
CA ASN A 21 -14.68 12.03 10.98
C ASN A 21 -13.40 12.59 10.34
N ARG A 22 -12.58 13.39 11.05
CA ARG A 22 -11.31 13.89 10.51
C ARG A 22 -10.27 12.77 10.44
N PHE A 23 -10.18 12.01 11.53
CA PHE A 23 -9.33 10.83 11.66
C PHE A 23 -9.55 9.80 10.54
N ARG A 24 -10.79 9.69 10.04
CA ARG A 24 -11.12 8.79 8.93
C ARG A 24 -10.48 9.19 7.60
N ASN A 25 -10.34 10.48 7.32
CA ASN A 25 -9.76 10.95 6.06
C ASN A 25 -8.23 10.81 6.06
N GLU A 26 -7.61 11.02 7.21
CA GLU A 26 -6.18 10.77 7.43
C GLU A 26 -5.86 9.28 7.21
N ILE A 27 -6.62 8.39 7.85
CA ILE A 27 -6.52 6.94 7.66
C ILE A 27 -6.73 6.53 6.20
N LEU A 28 -7.77 7.06 5.56
CA LEU A 28 -8.08 6.80 4.14
C LEU A 28 -6.90 7.17 3.25
N TRP A 29 -6.38 8.38 3.43
CA TRP A 29 -5.28 8.87 2.62
C TRP A 29 -3.98 8.08 2.86
N GLY A 30 -3.70 7.72 4.12
CA GLY A 30 -2.55 6.87 4.45
C GLY A 30 -2.63 5.48 3.82
N LEU A 31 -3.81 4.85 3.80
CA LEU A 31 -4.00 3.56 3.13
C LEU A 31 -3.86 3.67 1.61
N LYS A 32 -4.42 4.71 0.98
CA LYS A 32 -4.15 4.98 -0.45
C LYS A 32 -2.65 5.17 -0.72
N LYS A 33 -1.96 5.95 0.13
CA LYS A 33 -0.52 6.19 -0.01
C LYS A 33 0.29 4.90 0.09
N MET A 34 -0.10 3.96 0.97
CA MET A 34 0.51 2.63 1.04
C MET A 34 0.34 1.85 -0.26
N PHE A 35 -0.84 1.90 -0.90
CA PHE A 35 -1.06 1.27 -2.19
C PHE A 35 -0.17 1.86 -3.28
N ASP A 36 -0.07 3.19 -3.36
CA ASP A 36 0.79 3.86 -4.35
C ASP A 36 2.26 3.43 -4.18
N LEU A 37 2.77 3.46 -2.95
CA LEU A 37 4.15 3.03 -2.65
C LEU A 37 4.38 1.55 -2.99
N TYR A 38 3.40 0.69 -2.74
CA TYR A 38 3.47 -0.74 -3.05
C TYR A 38 3.43 -1.03 -4.56
N LYS A 39 2.64 -0.26 -5.32
CA LYS A 39 2.61 -0.34 -6.79
C LYS A 39 3.98 0.02 -7.37
N GLU A 40 4.62 1.05 -6.83
CA GLU A 40 5.96 1.52 -7.22
C GLU A 40 7.12 0.64 -6.72
N ASP A 41 6.82 -0.47 -6.04
CA ASP A 41 7.81 -1.41 -5.46
C ASP A 41 8.79 -0.76 -4.47
N ILE A 42 8.38 0.34 -3.84
CA ILE A 42 9.22 1.06 -2.88
C ILE A 42 9.23 0.31 -1.54
N GLU A 43 10.39 0.18 -0.92
CA GLU A 43 10.49 -0.26 0.48
C GLU A 43 10.10 0.88 1.42
N PHE A 44 9.12 0.61 2.30
CA PHE A 44 8.58 1.64 3.19
C PHE A 44 8.07 1.08 4.52
N THR A 45 8.00 1.97 5.51
CA THR A 45 7.07 1.86 6.64
C THR A 45 6.22 3.12 6.72
N VAL A 46 4.90 2.99 6.70
CA VAL A 46 3.97 4.11 6.93
C VAL A 46 3.64 4.17 8.41
N VAL A 47 3.93 5.30 9.06
CA VAL A 47 3.61 5.57 10.47
C VAL A 47 2.40 6.48 10.56
N PHE A 48 1.47 6.14 11.45
CA PHE A 48 0.21 6.84 11.63
C PHE A 48 0.16 7.61 12.96
N ASP A 49 -0.20 8.89 12.88
CA ASP A 49 -0.53 9.77 14.02
C ASP A 49 0.57 9.78 15.11
N TYR A 50 1.79 10.20 14.75
CA TYR A 50 2.90 10.33 15.72
C TYR A 50 3.56 11.70 15.71
N SER A 51 4.49 11.97 14.79
CA SER A 51 5.08 13.29 14.56
C SER A 51 4.28 14.10 13.55
N CYS A 52 3.56 13.43 12.64
CA CYS A 52 2.60 14.01 11.71
C CYS A 52 1.37 13.09 11.54
N ASP A 53 0.35 13.53 10.79
CA ASP A 53 -0.85 12.73 10.56
C ASP A 53 -0.48 11.40 9.88
N ILE A 54 0.31 11.48 8.80
CA ILE A 54 0.84 10.33 8.07
C ILE A 54 2.32 10.56 7.75
N GLU A 55 3.12 9.51 7.87
CA GLU A 55 4.55 9.57 7.65
C GLU A 55 5.00 8.38 6.83
N VAL A 56 5.91 8.58 5.88
CA VAL A 56 6.52 7.50 5.10
C VAL A 56 8.00 7.47 5.44
N HIS A 57 8.44 6.36 6.02
CA HIS A 57 9.83 6.12 6.38
C HIS A 57 10.43 5.21 5.32
N LYS A 58 11.44 5.72 4.61
CA LYS A 58 12.21 5.01 3.59
C LYS A 58 13.64 4.78 4.10
N GLU A 59 14.44 4.02 3.36
CA GLU A 59 15.82 3.70 3.75
C GLU A 59 16.67 4.95 4.04
N ASN A 60 16.49 6.03 3.26
CA ASN A 60 17.37 7.20 3.31
C ASN A 60 16.65 8.52 3.65
N CYS A 61 15.33 8.53 3.74
CA CYS A 61 14.58 9.77 3.94
C CYS A 61 13.23 9.54 4.64
N PHE A 62 12.67 10.64 5.12
CA PHE A 62 11.33 10.71 5.69
C PHE A 62 10.44 11.61 4.84
N GLU A 63 9.17 11.24 4.73
CA GLU A 63 8.13 12.09 4.14
C GLU A 63 7.03 12.31 5.17
N PHE A 64 6.73 13.56 5.50
CA PHE A 64 5.69 13.93 6.46
C PHE A 64 4.51 14.58 5.77
N TYR A 65 3.31 14.07 6.03
CA TYR A 65 2.09 14.48 5.37
C TYR A 65 1.06 14.94 6.40
N GLN A 66 0.79 16.25 6.41
CA GLN A 66 -0.32 16.80 7.18
C GLN A 66 -1.57 16.79 6.30
N VAL A 67 -2.64 16.14 6.72
CA VAL A 67 -3.90 16.06 6.00
C VAL A 67 -4.89 17.10 6.54
N LYS A 68 -5.48 17.90 5.65
CA LYS A 68 -6.47 18.92 6.00
C LYS A 68 -7.63 18.94 5.02
N THR A 69 -8.82 18.62 5.52
CA THR A 69 -10.07 18.66 4.77
C THR A 69 -10.84 19.97 4.95
N GLN A 70 -11.54 20.39 3.91
CA GLN A 70 -12.47 21.54 3.90
C GLN A 70 -13.83 21.08 3.39
N ASN A 71 -14.90 21.46 4.10
CA ASN A 71 -16.27 21.11 3.73
C ASN A 71 -16.81 21.95 2.56
N ASP A 72 -16.15 23.06 2.22
CA ASP A 72 -16.51 23.89 1.08
C ASP A 72 -15.66 23.53 -0.15
N ASN A 73 -16.18 23.80 -1.35
CA ASN A 73 -15.43 23.69 -2.61
C ASN A 73 -14.50 24.89 -2.81
N GLY A 74 -14.00 25.47 -1.73
CA GLY A 74 -13.19 26.67 -1.72
C GLY A 74 -11.75 26.41 -2.19
N THR A 75 -10.85 27.26 -1.71
CA THR A 75 -9.41 27.08 -1.93
C THR A 75 -8.67 27.10 -0.60
N TYR A 76 -7.56 26.38 -0.55
CA TYR A 76 -6.60 26.52 0.53
C TYR A 76 -5.70 27.72 0.22
N THR A 77 -5.85 28.83 0.93
CA THR A 77 -5.02 30.01 0.67
C THR A 77 -3.70 29.94 1.42
N VAL A 78 -2.66 30.63 0.91
CA VAL A 78 -1.39 30.80 1.64
C VAL A 78 -1.63 31.43 3.02
N ASN A 79 -2.60 32.33 3.14
CA ASN A 79 -2.98 32.88 4.44
C ASN A 79 -3.51 31.82 5.40
N LYS A 80 -4.30 30.82 4.94
CA LYS A 80 -4.71 29.69 5.79
C LYS A 80 -3.49 28.84 6.19
N LEU A 81 -2.54 28.66 5.28
CA LEU A 81 -1.33 27.86 5.48
C LEU A 81 -0.42 28.46 6.56
N THR A 82 -0.25 29.79 6.55
CA THR A 82 0.59 30.56 7.48
C THR A 82 -0.15 31.09 8.69
N LYS A 83 -1.45 30.79 8.85
CA LYS A 83 -2.23 31.28 9.99
C LYS A 83 -1.86 30.51 11.25
N LYS A 84 -1.38 31.23 12.24
CA LYS A 84 -1.12 30.71 13.59
C LYS A 84 -2.42 30.23 14.23
N ASN A 85 -2.36 29.03 14.80
CA ASN A 85 -3.44 28.46 15.61
C ASN A 85 -3.35 28.96 17.06
N LYS A 86 -4.18 28.41 17.95
CA LYS A 86 -4.20 28.79 19.38
C LYS A 86 -2.89 28.47 20.12
N SER A 87 -2.12 27.48 19.65
CA SER A 87 -0.79 27.14 20.19
C SER A 87 0.33 28.06 19.68
N GLY A 88 0.03 28.98 18.75
CA GLY A 88 1.00 29.95 18.23
C GLY A 88 1.73 29.52 16.96
N ASP A 89 1.49 28.29 16.49
CA ASP A 89 2.13 27.75 15.29
C ASP A 89 1.17 27.72 14.09
N SER A 90 1.70 27.94 12.90
CA SER A 90 0.99 27.72 11.64
C SER A 90 1.06 26.25 11.22
N VAL A 91 0.17 25.85 10.30
CA VAL A 91 0.20 24.47 9.75
C VAL A 91 1.54 24.21 9.06
N ILE A 92 2.02 25.15 8.25
CA ILE A 92 3.31 25.00 7.56
C ILE A 92 4.49 25.07 8.53
N GLY A 93 4.45 25.89 9.57
CA GLY A 93 5.54 25.97 10.54
C GLY A 93 5.70 24.68 11.34
N LYS A 94 4.59 24.09 11.81
CA LYS A 94 4.62 22.77 12.47
C LYS A 94 5.21 21.69 11.57
N LEU A 95 4.75 21.65 10.33
CA LEU A 95 5.17 20.66 9.37
C LEU A 95 6.65 20.85 8.96
N TYR A 96 7.06 22.09 8.67
CA TYR A 96 8.44 22.41 8.25
C TYR A 96 9.46 22.21 9.37
N LYS A 97 9.04 22.31 10.64
CA LYS A 97 9.88 21.94 11.79
C LYS A 97 10.43 20.52 11.67
N LEU A 98 9.68 19.61 11.06
CA LEU A 98 10.07 18.22 10.87
C LEU A 98 11.21 18.03 9.85
N LYS A 99 11.65 19.08 9.15
CA LYS A 99 12.86 19.08 8.31
C LYS A 99 14.14 19.35 9.09
N TYR A 100 14.09 19.70 10.37
CA TYR A 100 15.29 20.06 11.13
C TYR A 100 15.76 18.92 12.02
N ASN A 101 17.05 18.61 11.95
CA ASN A 101 17.68 17.62 12.80
C ASN A 101 17.98 18.17 14.21
N PRO A 102 18.43 17.33 15.16
CA PRO A 102 18.74 17.76 16.52
C PRO A 102 19.88 18.78 16.63
N SER A 103 20.75 18.82 15.62
CA SER A 103 21.83 19.81 15.50
C SER A 103 21.33 21.16 14.97
N GLY A 104 20.06 21.25 14.56
CA GLY A 104 19.45 22.46 14.01
C GLY A 104 19.72 22.69 12.53
N ASP A 105 20.22 21.67 11.81
CA ASP A 105 20.42 21.74 10.36
C ASP A 105 19.18 21.25 9.62
N GLU A 106 18.88 21.91 8.50
CA GLU A 106 17.80 21.54 7.60
C GLU A 106 18.20 20.30 6.78
N CYS A 107 17.37 19.27 6.81
CA CYS A 107 17.50 18.05 6.04
C CYS A 107 16.75 18.22 4.72
N GLU A 108 17.50 18.49 3.64
CA GLU A 108 16.93 18.72 2.31
C GLU A 108 16.13 17.51 1.81
N GLU A 109 16.64 16.30 2.03
CA GLU A 109 16.02 15.01 1.65
C GLU A 109 14.67 14.72 2.35
N THR A 110 14.41 15.37 3.49
CA THR A 110 13.14 15.18 4.21
C THR A 110 12.02 15.89 3.46
N LYS A 111 11.02 15.14 2.98
CA LYS A 111 9.84 15.71 2.35
C LYS A 111 8.82 16.12 3.39
N VAL A 112 8.18 17.26 3.15
CA VAL A 112 7.02 17.72 3.91
C VAL A 112 5.92 18.14 2.97
N ALA A 113 4.69 17.71 3.21
CA ALA A 113 3.57 18.08 2.36
C ALA A 113 2.28 18.33 3.14
N LEU A 114 1.55 19.36 2.73
CA LEU A 114 0.16 19.56 3.12
C LEU A 114 -0.75 18.91 2.10
N VAL A 115 -1.58 17.96 2.52
CA VAL A 115 -2.56 17.27 1.69
C VAL A 115 -3.94 17.88 1.93
N SER A 116 -4.68 18.21 0.86
CA SER A 116 -6.02 18.76 0.96
C SER A 116 -6.95 18.31 -0.16
N ASN A 117 -8.26 18.37 0.11
CA ASN A 117 -9.32 18.10 -0.87
C ASN A 117 -9.65 19.29 -1.78
N VAL A 118 -9.05 20.46 -1.51
CA VAL A 118 -9.25 21.68 -2.29
C VAL A 118 -7.91 22.20 -2.83
N PRO A 119 -7.88 22.89 -3.98
CA PRO A 119 -6.64 23.39 -4.57
C PRO A 119 -6.02 24.53 -3.77
N LEU A 120 -4.70 24.68 -3.92
CA LEU A 120 -3.93 25.81 -3.37
C LEU A 120 -4.24 27.10 -4.15
N ASN A 121 -4.42 28.19 -3.42
CA ASN A 121 -4.46 29.55 -3.97
C ASN A 121 -3.26 30.34 -3.41
N ASP A 122 -2.33 30.69 -4.28
CA ASP A 122 -1.11 31.42 -3.93
C ASP A 122 -1.30 32.94 -3.85
N GLY A 123 -2.54 33.42 -3.98
CA GLY A 123 -2.89 34.83 -4.01
C GLY A 123 -2.85 35.45 -5.40
N LYS A 124 -2.23 34.78 -6.38
CA LYS A 124 -2.23 35.19 -7.80
C LYS A 124 -3.06 34.26 -8.66
N LYS A 125 -2.96 32.94 -8.44
CA LYS A 125 -3.73 31.92 -9.15
C LYS A 125 -4.14 30.78 -8.22
N VAL A 126 -5.16 30.06 -8.66
CA VAL A 126 -5.59 28.80 -8.06
C VAL A 126 -4.93 27.66 -8.85
N HIS A 127 -4.17 26.82 -8.17
CA HIS A 127 -3.49 25.67 -8.75
C HIS A 127 -4.43 24.46 -8.73
N ASN A 128 -5.36 24.41 -9.68
CA ASN A 128 -6.39 23.37 -9.77
C ASN A 128 -6.09 22.26 -10.78
N ASN A 129 -5.11 22.48 -11.67
CA ASN A 129 -4.73 21.58 -12.78
C ASN A 129 -3.60 20.61 -12.43
N PHE A 130 -3.03 20.71 -11.22
CA PHE A 130 -1.94 19.86 -10.75
C PHE A 130 -2.36 19.20 -9.44
N GLU A 131 -2.03 17.92 -9.29
CA GLU A 131 -2.21 17.21 -8.02
C GLU A 131 -1.15 17.63 -7.00
N MET A 132 0.08 17.88 -7.43
CA MET A 132 1.16 18.32 -6.56
C MET A 132 1.67 19.69 -7.02
N VAL A 133 1.86 20.59 -6.06
CA VAL A 133 2.39 21.94 -6.25
C VAL A 133 3.57 22.13 -5.30
N GLU A 134 4.76 22.28 -5.86
CA GLU A 134 5.96 22.58 -5.08
C GLU A 134 5.91 24.02 -4.56
N LEU A 135 6.09 24.22 -3.26
CA LEU A 135 5.96 25.52 -2.62
C LEU A 135 7.08 26.50 -2.99
N ASN A 136 8.21 26.02 -3.51
CA ASN A 136 9.28 26.85 -4.06
C ASN A 136 8.98 27.39 -5.48
N LYS A 137 7.90 26.92 -6.14
CA LYS A 137 7.53 27.28 -7.53
C LYS A 137 6.21 28.05 -7.65
N ILE A 138 5.64 28.52 -6.54
CA ILE A 138 4.42 29.36 -6.52
C ILE A 138 4.75 30.85 -6.67
N ASP A 139 3.75 31.73 -6.61
CA ASP A 139 3.98 33.18 -6.66
C ASP A 139 5.02 33.66 -5.62
N GLN A 140 5.92 34.55 -6.05
CA GLN A 140 7.02 35.03 -5.22
C GLN A 140 6.56 35.68 -3.90
N LYS A 141 5.41 36.38 -3.89
CA LYS A 141 4.89 36.99 -2.66
C LYS A 141 4.44 35.92 -1.66
N ALA A 142 3.86 34.82 -2.16
CA ALA A 142 3.50 33.68 -1.32
C ALA A 142 4.75 33.00 -0.75
N ILE A 143 5.79 32.77 -1.57
CA ILE A 143 7.07 32.21 -1.11
C ILE A 143 7.65 33.05 0.02
N VAL A 144 7.75 34.36 -0.17
CA VAL A 144 8.29 35.28 0.85
C VAL A 144 7.47 35.24 2.14
N LEU A 145 6.14 35.18 2.03
CA LEU A 145 5.24 35.08 3.18
C LEU A 145 5.43 33.76 3.95
N ILE A 146 5.50 32.63 3.24
CA ILE A 146 5.73 31.30 3.83
C ILE A 146 7.08 31.26 4.52
N LYS A 147 8.16 31.67 3.83
CA LYS A 147 9.52 31.69 4.42
C LYS A 147 9.57 32.56 5.67
N LYS A 148 8.98 33.76 5.63
CA LYS A 148 8.92 34.64 6.80
C LYS A 148 8.20 33.98 7.96
N CYS A 149 7.03 33.38 7.71
CA CYS A 149 6.24 32.69 8.73
C CYS A 149 7.04 31.57 9.42
N ILE A 150 7.67 30.70 8.64
CA ILE A 150 8.48 29.58 9.14
C ILE A 150 9.67 30.10 9.95
N LYS A 151 10.39 31.10 9.42
CA LYS A 151 11.56 31.67 10.10
C LYS A 151 11.19 32.32 11.43
N ASP A 152 10.08 33.06 11.48
CA ASP A 152 9.60 33.70 12.69
C ASP A 152 9.14 32.66 13.74
N GLU A 153 8.52 31.55 13.32
CA GLU A 153 8.06 30.49 14.23
C GLU A 153 9.21 29.60 14.75
N LEU A 154 10.18 29.30 13.91
CA LEU A 154 11.32 28.44 14.25
C LEU A 154 12.55 29.23 14.74
N ASN A 155 12.45 30.56 14.87
CA ASN A 155 13.54 31.46 15.27
C ASN A 155 14.80 31.31 14.40
N LEU A 156 14.63 31.13 13.10
CA LEU A 156 15.71 30.86 12.16
C LEU A 156 16.36 32.16 11.66
N LYS A 157 17.69 32.24 11.81
CA LYS A 157 18.48 33.38 11.33
C LYS A 157 18.84 33.25 9.84
N LYS A 158 19.11 32.03 9.38
CA LYS A 158 19.46 31.74 7.98
C LYS A 158 18.21 31.74 7.09
N ASP A 159 18.40 31.85 5.78
CA ASP A 159 17.30 31.61 4.85
C ASP A 159 17.01 30.10 4.71
N ILE A 160 15.83 29.75 4.22
CA ILE A 160 15.37 28.37 4.04
C ILE A 160 15.06 28.09 2.57
N SER A 161 15.12 26.83 2.13
CA SER A 161 15.05 26.49 0.70
C SER A 161 13.62 26.30 0.18
N LEU A 162 12.69 25.79 1.01
CA LEU A 162 11.38 25.24 0.58
C LEU A 162 11.46 24.08 -0.42
N GLU A 163 12.65 23.56 -0.72
CA GLU A 163 12.81 22.30 -1.46
C GLU A 163 12.17 21.15 -0.71
N ASN A 164 11.55 20.20 -1.44
CA ASN A 164 10.77 19.09 -0.89
C ASN A 164 9.66 19.56 0.08
N ALA A 165 9.12 20.76 -0.12
CA ALA A 165 7.94 21.25 0.59
C ALA A 165 6.79 21.44 -0.40
N ASP A 166 5.74 20.62 -0.26
CA ASP A 166 4.70 20.48 -1.27
C ASP A 166 3.30 20.80 -0.73
N PHE A 167 2.40 21.15 -1.65
CA PHE A 167 0.97 21.09 -1.45
C PHE A 167 0.38 20.03 -2.39
N ILE A 168 -0.35 19.07 -1.84
CA ILE A 168 -0.97 17.97 -2.58
C ILE A 168 -2.48 18.14 -2.53
N LYS A 169 -3.09 18.32 -3.70
CA LYS A 169 -4.53 18.26 -3.92
C LYS A 169 -4.89 16.82 -4.31
N THR A 170 -5.73 16.18 -3.53
CA THR A 170 -6.30 14.86 -3.83
C THR A 170 -7.80 14.89 -3.66
N GLY A 171 -8.53 14.12 -4.47
CA GLY A 171 -9.94 13.85 -4.18
C GLY A 171 -10.06 13.19 -2.81
N MET A 172 -10.99 13.67 -1.98
CA MET A 172 -11.37 13.00 -0.73
C MET A 172 -12.90 13.01 -0.64
N ASP A 173 -13.50 11.83 -0.58
CA ASP A 173 -14.93 11.71 -0.30
C ASP A 173 -15.16 11.95 1.18
N LEU A 174 -15.57 13.18 1.51
CA LEU A 174 -15.86 13.58 2.89
C LEU A 174 -17.19 13.01 3.41
N VAL A 175 -18.01 12.42 2.54
CA VAL A 175 -19.35 11.91 2.87
C VAL A 175 -19.31 10.40 3.10
N ASN A 176 -18.72 9.64 2.16
CA ASN A 176 -18.62 8.17 2.20
C ASN A 176 -17.20 7.66 1.90
N PRO A 177 -16.19 8.05 2.71
CA PRO A 177 -14.78 7.69 2.47
C PRO A 177 -14.56 6.18 2.34
N GLU A 178 -15.28 5.37 3.11
CA GLU A 178 -15.23 3.90 3.06
C GLU A 178 -15.58 3.35 1.67
N LYS A 179 -16.61 3.87 1.00
CA LYS A 179 -17.01 3.39 -0.32
C LYS A 179 -15.95 3.70 -1.37
N THR A 180 -15.39 4.91 -1.29
CA THR A 180 -14.27 5.30 -2.15
C THR A 180 -13.08 4.37 -1.95
N LEU A 181 -12.75 4.04 -0.70
CA LEU A 181 -11.61 3.17 -0.43
C LEU A 181 -11.81 1.72 -0.87
N ILE A 182 -13.03 1.20 -0.77
CA ILE A 182 -13.34 -0.13 -1.30
C ILE A 182 -13.08 -0.14 -2.82
N GLY A 183 -13.54 0.90 -3.54
CA GLY A 183 -13.25 1.05 -4.97
C GLY A 183 -11.75 1.17 -5.27
N GLU A 184 -11.03 2.00 -4.52
CA GLU A 184 -9.56 2.14 -4.65
C GLU A 184 -8.84 0.81 -4.34
N THR A 185 -9.36 0.00 -3.41
CA THR A 185 -8.83 -1.34 -3.11
C THR A 185 -9.07 -2.30 -4.26
N VAL A 186 -10.22 -2.21 -4.95
CA VAL A 186 -10.50 -2.99 -6.16
C VAL A 186 -9.49 -2.63 -7.26
N LEU A 187 -9.37 -1.33 -7.58
CA LEU A 187 -8.46 -0.86 -8.62
C LEU A 187 -6.99 -1.18 -8.32
N PHE A 188 -6.57 -1.02 -7.06
CA PHE A 188 -5.23 -1.44 -6.62
C PHE A 188 -4.96 -2.91 -6.93
N PHE A 189 -5.93 -3.78 -6.65
CA PHE A 189 -5.77 -5.21 -6.80
C PHE A 189 -5.75 -5.63 -8.27
N GLU A 190 -6.64 -5.06 -9.09
CA GLU A 190 -6.66 -5.25 -10.54
C GLU A 190 -5.34 -4.82 -11.16
N GLU A 191 -4.84 -3.62 -10.86
CA GLU A 191 -3.59 -3.12 -11.44
C GLU A 191 -2.36 -3.93 -11.01
N LYS A 192 -2.31 -4.40 -9.76
CA LYS A 192 -1.13 -5.07 -9.21
C LYS A 192 -1.10 -6.57 -9.48
N PHE A 193 -2.25 -7.22 -9.45
CA PHE A 193 -2.38 -8.67 -9.54
C PHE A 193 -3.12 -9.13 -10.79
N ASN A 194 -3.55 -8.20 -11.65
CA ASN A 194 -4.27 -8.48 -12.88
C ASN A 194 -5.51 -9.38 -12.67
N CYS A 195 -6.19 -9.20 -11.54
CA CYS A 195 -7.39 -9.96 -11.21
C CYS A 195 -8.35 -9.16 -10.32
N GLU A 196 -9.65 -9.47 -10.43
CA GLU A 196 -10.67 -8.87 -9.56
C GLU A 196 -10.61 -9.48 -8.14
N PRO A 197 -10.59 -8.65 -7.08
CA PRO A 197 -10.56 -9.17 -5.71
C PRO A 197 -11.91 -9.75 -5.28
N LYS A 198 -11.95 -11.07 -5.05
CA LYS A 198 -13.14 -11.75 -4.49
C LYS A 198 -13.30 -11.41 -3.02
N LYS A 199 -14.47 -10.90 -2.60
CA LYS A 199 -14.74 -10.46 -1.20
C LYS A 199 -13.89 -9.24 -0.76
N VAL A 200 -13.72 -8.25 -1.62
CA VAL A 200 -12.94 -7.03 -1.35
C VAL A 200 -13.28 -6.35 -0.01
N ASN A 201 -14.54 -6.40 0.43
CA ASN A 201 -14.95 -5.87 1.74
C ASN A 201 -14.19 -6.50 2.92
N THR A 202 -13.81 -7.78 2.82
CA THR A 202 -13.02 -8.47 3.84
C THR A 202 -11.58 -7.95 3.85
N LEU A 203 -10.95 -7.82 2.68
CA LEU A 203 -9.60 -7.26 2.56
C LEU A 203 -9.56 -5.83 3.09
N TYR A 204 -10.49 -5.00 2.64
CA TYR A 204 -10.61 -3.62 3.08
C TYR A 204 -10.76 -3.53 4.61
N ARG A 205 -11.68 -4.30 5.22
CA ARG A 205 -11.89 -4.27 6.68
C ARG A 205 -10.64 -4.70 7.45
N LEU A 206 -9.89 -5.68 6.95
CA LEU A 206 -8.65 -6.13 7.56
C LEU A 206 -7.60 -5.01 7.56
N LEU A 207 -7.36 -4.40 6.39
CA LEU A 207 -6.42 -3.29 6.24
C LEU A 207 -6.84 -2.07 7.09
N GLN A 208 -8.11 -1.69 7.02
CA GLN A 208 -8.66 -0.59 7.80
C GLN A 208 -8.52 -0.83 9.30
N SER A 209 -8.79 -2.04 9.78
CA SER A 209 -8.68 -2.38 11.19
C SER A 209 -7.24 -2.26 11.68
N GLU A 210 -6.27 -2.72 10.90
CA GLU A 210 -4.87 -2.59 11.27
C GLU A 210 -4.44 -1.12 11.32
N VAL A 211 -4.74 -0.34 10.27
CA VAL A 211 -4.43 1.09 10.25
C VAL A 211 -5.06 1.81 11.45
N PHE A 212 -6.33 1.51 11.75
CA PHE A 212 -7.02 2.09 12.90
C PHE A 212 -6.34 1.73 14.23
N ASN A 213 -5.92 0.47 14.39
CA ASN A 213 -5.20 0.03 15.58
C ASN A 213 -3.86 0.76 15.76
N LYS A 214 -3.10 0.96 14.68
CA LYS A 214 -1.83 1.70 14.69
C LYS A 214 -2.05 3.17 15.02
N ALA A 215 -2.98 3.82 14.34
CA ALA A 215 -3.29 5.23 14.53
C ALA A 215 -3.82 5.52 15.95
N SER A 216 -4.62 4.60 16.52
CA SER A 216 -5.24 4.78 17.85
C SER A 216 -4.30 4.52 19.03
N PHE A 217 -3.01 4.21 18.80
CA PHE A 217 -2.05 4.05 19.88
C PHE A 217 -1.63 5.42 20.44
N GLU A 218 -2.02 5.74 21.69
CA GLU A 218 -1.84 7.11 22.24
C GLU A 218 -0.60 7.28 23.13
N LEU A 219 0.09 6.20 23.50
CA LEU A 219 1.20 6.29 24.44
C LEU A 219 2.47 6.83 23.76
N GLN A 220 3.24 7.59 24.53
CA GLN A 220 4.59 7.98 24.11
C GLN A 220 5.47 6.74 23.95
N LEU A 221 6.20 6.69 22.84
CA LEU A 221 7.14 5.61 22.51
C LEU A 221 8.57 6.09 22.73
N THR A 222 9.42 5.20 23.22
CA THR A 222 10.76 5.59 23.74
C THR A 222 11.90 5.34 22.76
N ASN A 223 11.66 4.50 21.75
CA ASN A 223 12.64 4.17 20.72
C ASN A 223 11.97 3.95 19.36
N TYR A 224 12.79 3.98 18.31
CA TYR A 224 12.34 3.94 16.93
C TYR A 224 11.66 2.62 16.57
N ASP A 225 12.21 1.49 17.01
CA ASP A 225 11.65 0.17 16.73
C ASP A 225 10.24 0.01 17.34
N GLU A 226 10.01 0.58 18.52
CA GLU A 226 8.68 0.64 19.12
C GLU A 226 7.71 1.46 18.29
N VAL A 227 8.14 2.60 17.72
CA VAL A 227 7.33 3.41 16.80
C VAL A 227 6.92 2.59 15.58
N LEU A 228 7.89 1.98 14.91
CA LEU A 228 7.61 1.15 13.73
C LEU A 228 6.67 -0.02 14.08
N LYS A 229 6.86 -0.66 15.23
CA LYS A 229 6.03 -1.79 15.65
C LYS A 229 4.61 -1.38 16.05
N LYS A 230 4.45 -0.28 16.78
CA LYS A 230 3.16 0.12 17.39
C LYS A 230 2.33 1.03 16.51
N LYS A 231 2.97 1.83 15.65
CA LYS A 231 2.31 2.80 14.77
C LYS A 231 2.64 2.62 13.29
N GLY A 232 3.63 1.80 12.96
CA GLY A 232 4.03 1.53 11.58
C GLY A 232 3.31 0.35 10.94
N ILE A 233 3.12 0.44 9.63
CA ILE A 233 2.78 -0.65 8.71
C ILE A 233 3.84 -0.67 7.61
N ASN A 234 4.56 -1.77 7.48
CA ASN A 234 5.61 -1.92 6.48
C ASN A 234 5.10 -2.66 5.23
N LYS A 235 5.90 -2.63 4.16
CA LYS A 235 5.61 -3.36 2.91
C LYS A 235 5.42 -4.86 3.15
N GLU A 236 6.27 -5.47 3.98
CA GLU A 236 6.21 -6.90 4.32
C GLU A 236 4.85 -7.31 4.92
N PHE A 237 4.28 -6.49 5.81
CA PHE A 237 2.92 -6.73 6.33
C PHE A 237 1.88 -6.74 5.21
N LEU A 238 1.96 -5.80 4.25
CA LEU A 238 1.04 -5.78 3.12
C LEU A 238 1.24 -7.00 2.22
N ASP A 239 2.49 -7.40 1.97
CA ASP A 239 2.79 -8.64 1.25
C ASP A 239 2.13 -9.85 1.92
N GLU A 240 2.27 -9.99 3.23
CA GLU A 240 1.66 -11.08 3.99
C GLU A 240 0.13 -11.06 3.88
N VAL A 241 -0.49 -9.91 4.10
CA VAL A 241 -1.95 -9.74 4.05
C VAL A 241 -2.49 -10.04 2.65
N LEU A 242 -1.88 -9.46 1.61
CA LEU A 242 -2.33 -9.61 0.24
C LEU A 242 -2.13 -11.05 -0.25
N ASN A 243 -0.97 -11.66 0.02
CA ASN A 243 -0.73 -13.05 -0.36
C ASN A 243 -1.70 -14.01 0.31
N LYS A 244 -1.92 -13.86 1.64
CA LYS A 244 -2.88 -14.67 2.37
C LYS A 244 -4.31 -14.46 1.88
N TYR A 245 -4.66 -13.23 1.51
CA TYR A 245 -5.98 -12.95 0.96
C TYR A 245 -6.17 -13.64 -0.40
N ILE A 246 -5.17 -13.59 -1.28
CA ILE A 246 -5.23 -14.30 -2.57
C ILE A 246 -5.35 -15.81 -2.36
N GLU A 247 -4.56 -16.40 -1.47
CA GLU A 247 -4.63 -17.84 -1.16
C GLU A 247 -6.02 -18.27 -0.66
N ASN A 248 -6.68 -17.45 0.15
CA ASN A 248 -8.01 -17.75 0.69
C ASN A 248 -9.15 -17.44 -0.28
N THR A 249 -8.87 -16.75 -1.40
CA THR A 249 -9.85 -16.38 -2.42
C THR A 249 -9.67 -17.15 -3.72
N ASP A 250 -8.56 -17.85 -3.90
CA ASP A 250 -8.32 -18.80 -4.96
C ASP A 250 -9.33 -19.98 -4.88
N THR A 251 -10.39 -19.91 -5.68
CA THR A 251 -11.40 -20.96 -5.74
C THR A 251 -10.91 -22.18 -6.52
N ALA A 252 -9.83 -22.06 -7.31
CA ALA A 252 -9.25 -23.18 -8.03
C ALA A 252 -8.86 -24.31 -7.06
N VAL A 253 -8.40 -23.99 -5.85
CA VAL A 253 -8.08 -25.01 -4.84
C VAL A 253 -9.33 -25.81 -4.44
N ASP A 254 -10.46 -25.14 -4.22
CA ASP A 254 -11.72 -25.80 -3.87
C ASP A 254 -12.36 -26.54 -5.06
N GLU A 255 -12.20 -26.02 -6.27
CA GLU A 255 -12.65 -26.66 -7.50
C GLU A 255 -11.84 -27.91 -7.83
N VAL A 256 -10.51 -27.84 -7.74
CA VAL A 256 -9.63 -29.00 -7.92
C VAL A 256 -9.91 -30.04 -6.84
N ARG A 257 -10.15 -29.63 -5.58
CA ARG A 257 -10.56 -30.56 -4.51
C ARG A 257 -11.88 -31.26 -4.84
N ARG A 258 -12.86 -30.53 -5.37
CA ARG A 258 -14.16 -31.07 -5.79
C ARG A 258 -14.03 -32.00 -7.00
N PHE A 259 -13.21 -31.62 -7.97
CA PHE A 259 -12.85 -32.42 -9.14
C PHE A 259 -12.23 -33.76 -8.70
N ILE A 260 -11.20 -33.72 -7.85
CA ILE A 260 -10.55 -34.93 -7.31
C ILE A 260 -11.58 -35.81 -6.60
N GLY A 261 -12.46 -35.22 -5.79
CA GLY A 261 -13.50 -35.93 -5.06
C GLY A 261 -14.48 -36.67 -5.97
N LYS A 262 -14.93 -36.01 -7.04
CA LYS A 262 -15.87 -36.55 -8.04
C LYS A 262 -15.20 -37.59 -8.94
N GLN A 263 -14.04 -37.26 -9.49
CA GLN A 263 -13.37 -38.09 -10.50
C GLN A 263 -12.81 -39.39 -9.91
N PHE A 264 -12.33 -39.32 -8.67
CA PHE A 264 -11.75 -40.47 -7.98
C PHE A 264 -12.65 -40.96 -6.84
N GLU A 265 -13.98 -40.85 -6.99
CA GLU A 265 -14.98 -41.20 -5.97
C GLU A 265 -14.79 -42.61 -5.39
N ASN A 266 -14.41 -43.57 -6.23
CA ASN A 266 -14.18 -44.96 -5.82
C ASN A 266 -12.70 -45.31 -5.59
N ASN A 267 -11.79 -44.32 -5.61
CA ASN A 267 -10.35 -44.53 -5.46
C ASN A 267 -9.77 -43.70 -4.31
N PHE A 268 -9.87 -44.25 -3.09
CA PHE A 268 -9.35 -43.60 -1.88
C PHE A 268 -7.86 -43.26 -1.98
N LYS A 269 -7.04 -44.16 -2.53
CA LYS A 269 -5.59 -43.97 -2.62
C LYS A 269 -5.23 -42.79 -3.53
N ALA A 270 -5.90 -42.67 -4.68
CA ALA A 270 -5.70 -41.53 -5.58
C ALA A 270 -6.15 -40.22 -4.92
N ARG A 271 -7.33 -40.21 -4.27
CA ARG A 271 -7.82 -39.02 -3.55
C ARG A 271 -6.87 -38.57 -2.45
N LEU A 272 -6.34 -39.49 -1.64
CA LEU A 272 -5.43 -39.14 -0.57
C LEU A 272 -4.16 -38.48 -1.13
N LYS A 273 -3.53 -39.12 -2.11
CA LYS A 273 -2.29 -38.61 -2.72
C LYS A 273 -2.49 -37.24 -3.37
N LEU A 274 -3.52 -37.09 -4.20
CA LEU A 274 -3.79 -35.85 -4.92
C LEU A 274 -4.23 -34.72 -3.98
N ASN A 275 -5.00 -34.99 -2.92
CA ASN A 275 -5.35 -33.97 -1.93
C ASN A 275 -4.14 -33.55 -1.07
N THR A 276 -3.24 -34.48 -0.74
CA THR A 276 -1.98 -34.13 -0.07
C THR A 276 -1.11 -33.25 -0.98
N ALA A 277 -0.95 -33.64 -2.24
CA ALA A 277 -0.24 -32.84 -3.24
C ALA A 277 -0.89 -31.46 -3.45
N LEU A 278 -2.23 -31.38 -3.49
CA LEU A 278 -2.97 -30.10 -3.56
C LEU A 278 -2.61 -29.17 -2.40
N MET A 279 -2.56 -29.68 -1.17
CA MET A 279 -2.18 -28.89 -0.02
C MET A 279 -0.71 -28.41 -0.10
N GLN A 280 0.20 -29.27 -0.56
CA GLN A 280 1.62 -28.95 -0.71
C GLN A 280 1.88 -27.94 -1.82
N VAL A 281 1.33 -28.14 -3.01
CA VAL A 281 1.45 -27.19 -4.13
C VAL A 281 0.81 -25.86 -3.76
N SER A 282 -0.43 -25.84 -3.25
CA SER A 282 -1.12 -24.58 -2.95
C SER A 282 -0.37 -23.73 -1.92
N SER A 283 0.30 -24.36 -0.94
CA SER A 283 1.07 -23.64 0.08
C SER A 283 2.50 -23.25 -0.35
N SER A 284 3.08 -23.95 -1.32
CA SER A 284 4.49 -23.72 -1.73
C SER A 284 4.64 -23.03 -3.08
N LEU A 285 3.60 -22.97 -3.92
CA LEU A 285 3.67 -22.42 -5.27
C LEU A 285 4.18 -20.98 -5.30
N ARG A 286 3.82 -20.15 -4.31
CA ARG A 286 4.25 -18.74 -4.27
C ARG A 286 5.64 -18.51 -3.68
N SER A 287 6.12 -19.39 -2.81
CA SER A 287 7.43 -19.25 -2.16
C SER A 287 8.53 -20.04 -2.89
N ASN A 288 8.15 -21.08 -3.63
CA ASN A 288 9.06 -21.92 -4.39
C ASN A 288 9.24 -21.37 -5.81
N LYS A 289 10.38 -20.71 -6.06
CA LYS A 289 10.74 -20.15 -7.38
C LYS A 289 10.66 -21.19 -8.50
N GLN A 290 10.96 -22.44 -8.20
CA GLN A 290 10.95 -23.50 -9.19
C GLN A 290 9.52 -23.91 -9.57
N LEU A 291 8.62 -24.03 -8.59
CA LEU A 291 7.20 -24.30 -8.86
C LEU A 291 6.57 -23.16 -9.69
N LYS A 292 6.90 -21.89 -9.40
CA LYS A 292 6.47 -20.75 -10.25
C LYS A 292 6.96 -20.86 -11.69
N ASN A 293 8.22 -21.27 -11.87
CA ASN A 293 8.78 -21.42 -13.21
C ASN A 293 8.13 -22.56 -14.00
N ILE A 294 7.71 -23.63 -13.31
CA ILE A 294 6.96 -24.73 -13.92
C ILE A 294 5.53 -24.29 -14.23
N GLU A 295 4.89 -23.57 -13.31
CA GLU A 295 3.57 -22.96 -13.53
C GLU A 295 3.55 -22.08 -14.78
N GLY A 296 4.52 -21.17 -14.91
CA GLY A 296 4.64 -20.29 -16.09
C GLY A 296 4.78 -21.08 -17.39
N GLN A 297 5.62 -22.12 -17.42
CA GLN A 297 5.76 -22.98 -18.60
C GLN A 297 4.47 -23.75 -18.94
N ILE A 298 3.73 -24.22 -17.92
CA ILE A 298 2.44 -24.87 -18.12
C ILE A 298 1.42 -23.89 -18.73
N VAL A 299 1.36 -22.66 -18.19
CA VAL A 299 0.48 -21.59 -18.69
C VAL A 299 0.80 -21.28 -20.15
N GLU A 300 2.07 -20.99 -20.47
CA GLU A 300 2.53 -20.70 -21.84
C GLU A 300 2.15 -21.84 -22.81
N TYR A 301 2.42 -23.08 -22.43
CA TYR A 301 2.08 -24.23 -23.27
C TYR A 301 0.58 -24.38 -23.51
N ILE A 302 -0.25 -24.21 -22.48
CA ILE A 302 -1.71 -24.32 -22.63
C ILE A 302 -2.23 -23.21 -23.55
N GLN A 303 -1.78 -21.98 -23.36
CA GLN A 303 -2.20 -20.84 -24.19
C GLN A 303 -1.76 -21.03 -25.65
N ASP A 304 -0.53 -21.49 -25.89
CA ASP A 304 0.00 -21.72 -27.24
C ASP A 304 -0.65 -22.90 -27.98
N GLN A 305 -1.15 -23.89 -27.24
CA GLN A 305 -1.60 -25.17 -27.78
C GLN A 305 -3.09 -25.45 -27.52
N ILE A 306 -3.87 -24.44 -27.13
CA ILE A 306 -5.26 -24.60 -26.68
C ILE A 306 -6.13 -25.38 -27.68
N ASP A 307 -5.96 -25.13 -28.98
CA ASP A 307 -6.73 -25.74 -30.07
C ASP A 307 -6.42 -27.23 -30.28
N ILE A 308 -5.30 -27.73 -29.76
CA ILE A 308 -4.85 -29.12 -29.92
C ILE A 308 -4.90 -29.92 -28.63
N LEU A 309 -5.32 -29.30 -27.52
CA LEU A 309 -5.45 -29.99 -26.25
C LEU A 309 -6.66 -30.95 -26.27
N PRO A 310 -6.60 -32.06 -25.51
CA PRO A 310 -7.75 -32.93 -25.32
C PRO A 310 -8.95 -32.19 -24.70
N GLU A 311 -10.16 -32.74 -24.85
CA GLU A 311 -11.38 -32.07 -24.38
C GLU A 311 -11.63 -32.22 -22.87
N SER A 312 -11.08 -33.25 -22.23
CA SER A 312 -11.32 -33.51 -20.79
C SER A 312 -10.13 -33.14 -19.91
N ASP A 313 -10.40 -32.56 -18.73
CA ASP A 313 -9.37 -32.16 -17.75
C ASP A 313 -8.34 -33.26 -17.47
N ILE A 314 -8.75 -34.53 -17.44
CA ILE A 314 -7.86 -35.66 -17.16
C ILE A 314 -6.91 -35.92 -18.31
N GLU A 315 -7.45 -35.97 -19.53
CA GLU A 315 -6.64 -36.22 -20.72
C GLU A 315 -5.67 -35.06 -20.95
N ILE A 316 -6.10 -33.82 -20.67
CA ILE A 316 -5.23 -32.64 -20.68
C ILE A 316 -4.11 -32.82 -19.64
N VAL A 317 -4.44 -33.16 -18.40
CA VAL A 317 -3.44 -33.36 -17.34
C VAL A 317 -2.47 -34.47 -17.70
N GLU A 318 -2.93 -35.59 -18.25
CA GLU A 318 -2.09 -36.70 -18.70
C GLU A 318 -1.17 -36.27 -19.84
N HIS A 319 -1.72 -35.62 -20.87
CA HIS A 319 -0.97 -35.11 -22.03
C HIS A 319 0.12 -34.12 -21.61
N ILE A 320 -0.22 -33.12 -20.80
CA ILE A 320 0.73 -32.12 -20.32
C ILE A 320 1.76 -32.76 -19.37
N SER A 321 1.33 -33.66 -18.47
CA SER A 321 2.25 -34.36 -17.56
C SER A 321 3.30 -35.18 -18.31
N GLU A 322 2.95 -35.78 -19.44
CA GLU A 322 3.90 -36.51 -20.29
C GLU A 322 4.86 -35.58 -21.02
N LYS A 323 4.34 -34.51 -21.63
CA LYS A 323 5.14 -33.52 -22.36
C LYS A 323 6.10 -32.76 -21.46
N MET A 324 5.67 -32.48 -20.23
CA MET A 324 6.40 -31.70 -19.24
C MET A 324 7.08 -32.55 -18.19
N TYR A 325 7.18 -33.87 -18.38
CA TYR A 325 7.82 -34.75 -17.41
C TYR A 325 9.28 -34.35 -17.12
N TYR A 326 9.97 -33.75 -18.09
CA TYR A 326 11.33 -33.24 -17.94
C TYR A 326 11.47 -32.09 -16.94
N LEU A 327 10.36 -31.40 -16.60
CA LEU A 327 10.33 -30.33 -15.60
C LEU A 327 10.26 -30.87 -14.16
N LYS A 328 10.02 -32.16 -13.99
CA LYS A 328 9.99 -32.81 -12.68
C LYS A 328 11.39 -32.85 -12.09
N THR A 329 11.57 -32.27 -10.90
CA THR A 329 12.80 -32.43 -10.10
C THR A 329 12.59 -33.44 -8.98
N PRO A 330 13.67 -33.87 -8.29
CA PRO A 330 13.55 -34.73 -7.12
C PRO A 330 12.64 -34.15 -6.02
N GLU A 331 12.51 -32.82 -5.92
CA GLU A 331 11.64 -32.18 -4.93
C GLU A 331 10.16 -32.14 -5.34
N ILE A 332 9.81 -32.42 -6.60
CA ILE A 332 8.43 -32.34 -7.10
C ILE A 332 7.95 -33.74 -7.51
N SER A 333 6.96 -34.25 -6.79
CA SER A 333 6.32 -35.53 -7.08
C SER A 333 5.47 -35.48 -8.36
N LYS A 334 5.12 -36.66 -8.88
CA LYS A 334 4.22 -36.75 -10.05
C LYS A 334 2.86 -36.16 -9.71
N GLU A 335 2.35 -36.46 -8.52
CA GLU A 335 1.06 -35.99 -8.04
C GLU A 335 1.04 -34.46 -7.86
N GLU A 336 2.15 -33.84 -7.44
CA GLU A 336 2.27 -32.37 -7.36
C GLU A 336 2.26 -31.73 -8.75
N LEU A 337 2.93 -32.30 -9.76
CA LEU A 337 2.87 -31.81 -11.13
C LEU A 337 1.44 -31.89 -11.70
N GLN A 338 0.75 -33.01 -11.48
CA GLN A 338 -0.63 -33.18 -11.93
C GLN A 338 -1.59 -32.17 -11.29
N VAL A 339 -1.44 -31.95 -9.98
CA VAL A 339 -2.19 -30.95 -9.24
C VAL A 339 -1.89 -29.54 -9.74
N LEU A 340 -0.63 -29.22 -10.04
CA LEU A 340 -0.26 -27.91 -10.56
C LEU A 340 -0.92 -27.65 -11.91
N ILE A 341 -0.95 -28.63 -12.81
CA ILE A 341 -1.66 -28.51 -14.10
C ILE A 341 -3.16 -28.29 -13.87
N LEU A 342 -3.79 -29.04 -12.96
CA LEU A 342 -5.21 -28.85 -12.62
C LEU A 342 -5.50 -27.45 -12.06
N LEU A 343 -4.62 -26.92 -11.20
CA LEU A 343 -4.73 -25.56 -10.68
C LEU A 343 -4.61 -24.53 -11.80
N VAL A 344 -3.67 -24.70 -12.73
CA VAL A 344 -3.51 -23.82 -13.88
C VAL A 344 -4.76 -23.83 -14.76
N LEU A 345 -5.33 -25.00 -15.05
CA LEU A 345 -6.56 -25.10 -15.86
C LEU A 345 -7.72 -24.31 -15.23
N LYS A 346 -7.96 -24.51 -13.93
CA LYS A 346 -9.05 -23.80 -13.23
C LYS A 346 -8.80 -22.31 -13.10
N ARG A 347 -7.54 -21.90 -12.90
CA ARG A 347 -7.16 -20.49 -12.91
C ARG A 347 -7.28 -19.84 -14.30
N LEU A 348 -7.00 -20.57 -15.38
CA LEU A 348 -7.25 -20.11 -16.75
C LEU A 348 -8.75 -19.95 -17.01
N GLU A 349 -9.59 -20.90 -16.58
CA GLU A 349 -11.05 -20.78 -16.65
C GLU A 349 -11.58 -19.55 -15.89
N GLU A 350 -10.91 -19.17 -14.81
CA GLU A 350 -11.21 -17.97 -14.01
C GLU A 350 -10.59 -16.66 -14.54
N GLY A 351 -9.82 -16.70 -15.63
CA GLY A 351 -9.16 -15.53 -16.21
C GLY A 351 -7.96 -14.99 -15.40
N VAL A 352 -7.36 -15.80 -14.52
CA VAL A 352 -6.27 -15.38 -13.62
C VAL A 352 -4.97 -15.03 -14.36
N TYR A 353 -4.78 -15.54 -15.58
CA TYR A 353 -3.55 -15.39 -16.37
C TYR A 353 -3.75 -14.54 -17.64
N GLU A 354 -4.90 -13.86 -17.80
CA GLU A 354 -5.20 -12.99 -18.95
C GLU A 354 -4.76 -11.55 -18.76
#